data_AF-A0A9P1D599-F1
#
_entry.id   AF-A0A9P1D599-F1
#
_cell.length_a   1.000
_cell.length_b   1.000
_cell.length_c   1.000
_cell.angle_alpha   90.00
_cell.angle_beta   90.00
_cell.angle_gamma   90.00
#
_symmetry.space_group_name_H-M   'P 1'
#
loop_
_entity.id
_entity.type
_entity.pdbx_description
1 polymer ?
#
loop_
_entity_poly.entity_id
_entity_poly.type
_entity_poly.pdbx_seq_one_letter_code
_entity_poly.pdbx_strand_id
1 'polypeptide(L)'
;MSCSKPLPPGWTKRGVALTRKESELLQTWGCPREVLHALDYLAQTLPEGQRQRDVQCLDVFCGEKAISTTWRRHNQKTEHYDVLERGEQNDILLTQGYLNLLSMGLRMEPDSLAVVGLPCPTFVWVNSGTHGRKPTQPYGNETKFDYIARANTITVRTVIFLMVLTCRGCYWFLEQPGSSQVRHFPELILLRTLMETSGIASYFQRFWMGSWGSPSPKLSMAIASTPYVSQLKKKLTQFEKAKLSSKGITIVKQLPDGRKSVQGGPNLRKTQVYPVRFAEKLYAMHFALKAKHAFRLKAYVNAAAKTFQNRRKKIRVQKTIWKRGNLDEISKMLKTKKAMGQYRPIHKFP
;
A
#
# COMPACT_ATOMS: atom_id res chain seq x y z
N MET A 1 34.17 9.81 -22.54
CA MET A 1 33.41 9.99 -21.28
C MET A 1 31.93 9.74 -21.54
N SER A 2 31.42 8.60 -21.06
CA SER A 2 30.00 8.31 -20.77
C SER A 2 30.01 6.88 -20.19
N CYS A 3 30.38 6.79 -18.92
CA CYS A 3 30.58 5.51 -18.23
C CYS A 3 29.23 5.05 -17.67
N SER A 4 28.40 4.43 -18.52
CA SER A 4 27.24 3.66 -18.04
C SER A 4 27.61 2.19 -18.07
N LYS A 5 27.63 1.55 -16.90
CA LYS A 5 27.92 0.11 -16.80
C LYS A 5 26.82 -0.66 -17.55
N PRO A 6 27.16 -1.71 -18.33
CA PRO A 6 26.16 -2.56 -18.96
C PRO A 6 25.30 -3.25 -17.89
N LEU A 7 23.99 -3.31 -18.12
CA LEU A 7 23.07 -4.06 -17.26
C LEU A 7 23.48 -5.54 -17.21
N PRO A 8 23.28 -6.24 -16.08
CA PRO A 8 23.63 -7.65 -15.96
C PRO A 8 22.97 -8.48 -17.08
N PRO A 9 23.66 -9.50 -17.62
CA PRO A 9 23.08 -10.43 -18.59
C PRO A 9 21.78 -11.03 -18.02
N GLY A 10 20.64 -10.77 -18.68
CA GLY A 10 19.31 -11.26 -18.26
C GLY A 10 18.26 -10.18 -17.93
N TRP A 11 18.61 -8.89 -17.95
CA TRP A 11 17.62 -7.81 -17.84
C TRP A 11 16.77 -7.70 -19.12
N THR A 12 15.57 -8.29 -19.11
CA THR A 12 14.64 -8.17 -20.23
C THR A 12 13.99 -6.79 -20.27
N LYS A 13 14.03 -6.09 -21.42
CA LYS A 13 13.30 -4.84 -21.71
C LYS A 13 11.76 -5.02 -21.62
N ARG A 14 11.21 -5.39 -20.47
CA ARG A 14 9.76 -5.30 -20.23
C ARG A 14 9.44 -3.86 -19.85
N GLY A 15 8.74 -3.17 -20.74
CA GLY A 15 8.20 -1.85 -20.44
C GLY A 15 7.24 -1.86 -19.24
N VAL A 16 6.77 -0.66 -18.89
CA VAL A 16 5.81 -0.43 -17.80
C VAL A 16 4.46 -1.08 -18.01
N ALA A 17 4.04 -1.30 -19.27
CA ALA A 17 2.76 -1.91 -19.62
C ALA A 17 2.52 -3.24 -18.89
N LEU A 18 1.26 -3.49 -18.54
CA LEU A 18 0.84 -4.79 -18.04
C LEU A 18 1.00 -5.83 -19.13
N THR A 19 1.48 -7.01 -18.77
CA THR A 19 1.40 -8.17 -19.65
C THR A 19 -0.03 -8.70 -19.69
N ARG A 20 -0.36 -9.44 -20.76
CA ARG A 20 -1.66 -10.11 -20.87
C ARG A 20 -2.04 -10.91 -19.61
N LYS A 21 -1.08 -11.64 -19.02
CA LYS A 21 -1.31 -12.44 -17.80
C LYS A 21 -1.56 -11.57 -16.56
N GLU A 22 -0.83 -10.46 -16.40
CA GLU A 22 -1.05 -9.50 -15.31
C GLU A 22 -2.46 -8.88 -15.43
N SER A 23 -2.85 -8.48 -16.65
CA SER A 23 -4.18 -7.93 -16.94
C SER A 23 -5.31 -8.95 -16.75
N GLU A 24 -5.11 -10.20 -17.17
CA GLU A 24 -6.08 -11.29 -16.98
C GLU A 24 -6.26 -11.61 -15.49
N LEU A 25 -5.19 -11.66 -14.71
CA LEU A 25 -5.27 -11.90 -13.26
C LEU A 25 -6.02 -10.76 -12.55
N LEU A 26 -5.70 -9.50 -12.86
CA LEU A 26 -6.41 -8.35 -12.28
C LEU A 26 -7.90 -8.38 -12.61
N GLN A 27 -8.29 -8.63 -13.86
CA GLN A 27 -9.70 -8.80 -14.23
C GLN A 27 -10.37 -9.93 -13.45
N THR A 28 -9.64 -11.02 -13.27
CA THR A 28 -10.12 -12.22 -12.61
C THR A 28 -10.31 -12.01 -11.11
N TRP A 29 -9.46 -11.19 -10.49
CA TRP A 29 -9.59 -10.69 -9.13
C TRP A 29 -10.65 -9.58 -8.98
N GLY A 30 -11.32 -9.22 -10.07
CA GLY A 30 -12.35 -8.20 -10.13
C GLY A 30 -11.83 -6.79 -9.94
N CYS A 31 -10.59 -6.52 -10.33
CA CYS A 31 -10.07 -5.16 -10.41
C CYS A 31 -11.02 -4.30 -11.25
N PRO A 32 -11.40 -3.08 -10.79
CA PRO A 32 -12.26 -2.19 -11.54
C PRO A 32 -11.74 -1.92 -12.96
N ARG A 33 -12.64 -1.90 -13.92
CA ARG A 33 -12.30 -1.73 -15.34
C ARG A 33 -11.67 -0.36 -15.61
N GLU A 34 -12.11 0.65 -14.87
CA GLU A 34 -11.56 2.01 -14.86
C GLU A 34 -10.06 1.99 -14.53
N VAL A 35 -9.66 1.17 -13.55
CA VAL A 35 -8.26 1.03 -13.13
C VAL A 35 -7.46 0.31 -14.21
N LEU A 36 -7.99 -0.74 -14.82
CA LEU A 36 -7.33 -1.44 -15.94
C LEU A 36 -7.07 -0.50 -17.12
N HIS A 37 -8.08 0.28 -17.52
CA HIS A 37 -7.91 1.27 -18.58
C HIS A 37 -6.95 2.39 -18.20
N ALA A 38 -6.96 2.84 -16.93
CA ALA A 38 -5.99 3.81 -16.44
C ALA A 38 -4.56 3.28 -16.51
N LEU A 39 -4.32 2.02 -16.16
CA LEU A 39 -3.00 1.40 -16.25
C LEU A 39 -2.53 1.31 -17.72
N ASP A 40 -3.40 0.92 -18.64
CA ASP A 40 -3.12 0.92 -20.08
C ASP A 40 -2.81 2.33 -20.62
N TYR A 41 -3.57 3.34 -20.17
CA TYR A 41 -3.36 4.74 -20.54
C TYR A 41 -2.00 5.23 -20.05
N LEU A 42 -1.71 5.06 -18.76
CA LEU A 42 -0.45 5.48 -18.14
C LEU A 42 0.76 4.82 -18.83
N ALA A 43 0.66 3.53 -19.16
CA ALA A 43 1.75 2.83 -19.86
C ALA A 43 2.08 3.45 -21.24
N GLN A 44 1.09 4.04 -21.93
CA GLN A 44 1.28 4.71 -23.22
C GLN A 44 1.76 6.15 -23.07
N THR A 45 1.32 6.84 -22.03
CA THR A 45 1.56 8.29 -21.87
C THR A 45 2.70 8.64 -20.93
N LEU A 46 3.30 7.66 -20.25
CA LEU A 46 4.49 7.90 -19.44
C LEU A 46 5.62 8.53 -20.27
N PRO A 47 6.38 9.50 -19.72
CA PRO A 47 7.58 10.03 -20.38
C PRO A 47 8.56 8.92 -20.72
N GLU A 48 9.33 9.07 -21.81
CA GLU A 48 10.22 8.01 -22.31
C GLU A 48 11.17 7.47 -21.22
N GLY A 49 11.80 8.35 -20.45
CA GLY A 49 12.68 7.97 -19.33
C GLY A 49 12.00 7.28 -18.15
N GLN A 50 10.66 7.20 -18.14
CA GLN A 50 9.84 6.54 -17.12
C GLN A 50 9.12 5.30 -17.66
N ARG A 51 9.34 4.89 -18.91
CA ARG A 51 8.72 3.69 -19.51
C ARG A 51 9.40 2.38 -19.14
N GLN A 52 10.28 2.40 -18.13
CA GLN A 52 10.99 1.23 -17.62
C GLN A 52 10.53 0.87 -16.20
N ARG A 53 10.60 -0.43 -15.89
CA ARG A 53 10.37 -0.96 -14.54
C ARG A 53 11.67 -0.85 -13.74
N ASP A 54 11.92 0.31 -13.16
CA ASP A 54 13.20 0.68 -12.55
C ASP A 54 13.12 1.08 -11.07
N VAL A 55 11.92 1.15 -10.49
CA VAL A 55 11.72 1.54 -9.09
C VAL A 55 11.82 0.31 -8.20
N GLN A 56 12.75 0.33 -7.25
CA GLN A 56 13.06 -0.79 -6.35
C GLN A 56 12.40 -0.65 -4.98
N CYS A 57 12.05 0.58 -4.62
CA CYS A 57 11.24 0.87 -3.45
C CYS A 57 10.24 2.00 -3.73
N LEU A 58 9.04 1.86 -3.18
CA LEU A 58 8.04 2.90 -3.15
C LEU A 58 7.57 3.15 -1.72
N ASP A 59 7.73 4.36 -1.23
CA ASP A 59 7.36 4.79 0.11
C ASP A 59 6.04 5.59 0.04
N VAL A 60 4.92 4.94 0.33
CA VAL A 60 3.56 5.51 0.20
C VAL A 60 3.06 6.02 1.54
N PHE A 61 2.62 7.29 1.54
CA PHE A 61 2.36 8.11 2.73
C PHE A 61 3.63 8.26 3.58
N CYS A 62 4.70 8.72 2.93
CA CYS A 62 6.06 8.62 3.45
C CYS A 62 6.34 9.51 4.66
N GLY A 63 5.56 10.58 4.89
CA GLY A 63 5.87 11.62 5.87
C GLY A 63 7.33 12.07 5.73
N GLU A 64 8.13 11.84 6.78
CA GLU A 64 9.56 12.18 6.84
C GLU A 64 10.49 11.31 5.96
N LYS A 65 9.96 10.48 5.06
CA LYS A 65 10.74 9.76 4.03
C LYS A 65 11.84 8.84 4.60
N ALA A 66 11.67 8.29 5.80
CA ALA A 66 12.72 7.48 6.42
C ALA A 66 13.00 6.18 5.64
N ILE A 67 11.97 5.53 5.08
CA ILE A 67 12.12 4.35 4.22
C ILE A 67 12.83 4.75 2.93
N SER A 68 12.30 5.74 2.21
CA SER A 68 12.86 6.15 0.92
C SER A 68 14.27 6.74 1.01
N THR A 69 14.60 7.43 2.10
CA THR A 69 15.98 7.89 2.38
C THR A 69 16.91 6.72 2.63
N THR A 70 16.46 5.70 3.37
CA THR A 70 17.27 4.51 3.63
C THR A 70 17.62 3.77 2.34
N TRP A 71 16.65 3.49 1.48
CA TRP A 71 16.94 2.82 0.20
C TRP A 71 17.88 3.63 -0.70
N ARG A 72 17.72 4.96 -0.76
CA ARG A 72 18.61 5.83 -1.54
C ARG A 72 20.06 5.79 -1.05
N ARG A 73 20.30 5.74 0.27
CA ARG A 73 21.65 5.59 0.83
C ARG A 73 22.33 4.28 0.41
N HIS A 74 21.54 3.25 0.14
CA HIS A 74 22.01 1.98 -0.41
C HIS A 74 22.01 1.95 -1.95
N ASN A 75 22.03 3.13 -2.59
CA ASN A 75 22.05 3.29 -4.05
C ASN A 75 20.89 2.62 -4.79
N GLN A 76 19.74 2.45 -4.14
CA GLN A 76 18.55 1.89 -4.77
C GLN A 76 17.64 2.98 -5.32
N LYS A 77 17.11 2.75 -6.53
CA LYS A 77 16.15 3.69 -7.14
C LYS A 77 14.81 3.63 -6.42
N THR A 78 14.37 4.78 -5.92
CA THR A 78 13.26 4.87 -4.98
C THR A 78 12.35 6.04 -5.30
N GLU A 79 11.04 5.82 -5.20
CA GLU A 79 10.02 6.86 -5.28
C GLU A 79 9.31 7.01 -3.92
N HIS A 80 8.66 8.15 -3.72
CA HIS A 80 7.80 8.38 -2.56
C HIS A 80 6.54 9.13 -2.97
N TYR A 81 5.46 8.87 -2.24
CA TYR A 81 4.13 9.39 -2.51
C TYR A 81 3.55 9.97 -1.21
N ASP A 82 3.43 11.29 -1.13
CA ASP A 82 2.83 11.97 0.02
C ASP A 82 2.37 13.37 -0.40
N VAL A 83 1.16 13.74 0.02
CA VAL A 83 0.54 15.03 -0.32
C VAL A 83 1.26 16.21 0.31
N LEU A 84 1.82 16.04 1.51
CA LEU A 84 2.51 17.12 2.22
C LEU A 84 3.88 17.40 1.60
N GLU A 85 4.53 16.37 1.07
CA GLU A 85 5.86 16.47 0.47
C GLU A 85 5.83 16.85 -1.01
N ARG A 86 4.82 16.37 -1.74
CA ARG A 86 4.76 16.49 -3.20
C ARG A 86 3.43 17.05 -3.68
N GLY A 87 2.68 17.78 -2.87
CA GLY A 87 1.46 18.50 -3.27
C GLY A 87 0.27 17.62 -3.69
N GLU A 88 -0.79 18.27 -4.20
CA GLU A 88 -2.07 17.65 -4.54
C GLU A 88 -1.98 16.57 -5.63
N GLN A 89 -0.95 16.60 -6.47
CA GLN A 89 -0.65 15.53 -7.42
C GLN A 89 -0.23 14.21 -6.74
N ASN A 90 -0.12 14.19 -5.41
CA ASN A 90 0.03 13.01 -4.57
C ASN A 90 -1.11 12.87 -3.54
N ASP A 91 -2.24 13.54 -3.76
CA ASP A 91 -3.47 13.26 -3.01
C ASP A 91 -4.22 12.09 -3.63
N ILE A 92 -4.23 10.96 -2.92
CA ILE A 92 -4.89 9.73 -3.38
C ILE A 92 -6.41 9.87 -3.48
N LEU A 93 -7.02 10.90 -2.88
CA LEU A 93 -8.45 11.20 -3.05
C LEU A 93 -8.76 11.82 -4.41
N LEU A 94 -7.80 12.53 -5.01
CA LEU A 94 -7.97 13.12 -6.33
C LEU A 94 -7.67 12.10 -7.42
N THR A 95 -8.38 12.20 -8.54
CA THR A 95 -8.13 11.32 -9.71
C THR A 95 -6.69 11.43 -10.18
N GLN A 96 -6.15 12.64 -10.31
CA GLN A 96 -4.76 12.87 -10.71
C GLN A 96 -3.76 12.25 -9.74
N GLY A 97 -3.96 12.44 -8.43
CA GLY A 97 -3.06 11.89 -7.44
C GLY A 97 -3.11 10.36 -7.38
N TYR A 98 -4.27 9.75 -7.60
CA TYR A 98 -4.35 8.29 -7.69
C TYR A 98 -3.70 7.75 -8.98
N LEU A 99 -3.87 8.41 -10.12
CA LEU A 99 -3.17 8.06 -11.37
C LEU A 99 -1.65 8.16 -11.21
N ASN A 100 -1.15 9.15 -10.47
CA ASN A 100 0.27 9.28 -10.16
C ASN A 100 0.77 8.11 -9.30
N LEU A 101 0.00 7.67 -8.29
CA LEU A 101 0.33 6.48 -7.52
C LEU A 101 0.38 5.20 -8.38
N LEU A 102 -0.61 5.01 -9.26
CA LEU A 102 -0.64 3.88 -10.20
C LEU A 102 0.56 3.91 -11.16
N SER A 103 0.92 5.09 -11.65
CA SER A 103 2.10 5.34 -12.49
C SER A 103 3.39 4.90 -11.79
N MET A 104 3.58 5.30 -10.52
CA MET A 104 4.72 4.84 -9.72
C MET A 104 4.73 3.31 -9.56
N GLY A 105 3.56 2.70 -9.32
CA GLY A 105 3.41 1.24 -9.26
C GLY A 105 3.75 0.53 -10.59
N LEU A 106 3.42 1.12 -11.73
CA LEU A 106 3.78 0.58 -13.05
C LEU A 106 5.29 0.63 -13.32
N ARG A 107 6.02 1.53 -12.65
CA ARG A 107 7.48 1.63 -12.72
C ARG A 107 8.20 0.70 -11.74
N MET A 108 7.49 0.07 -10.81
CA MET A 108 8.11 -0.87 -9.88
C MET A 108 8.67 -2.09 -10.61
N GLU A 109 9.94 -2.43 -10.31
CA GLU A 109 10.60 -3.63 -10.81
C GLU A 109 10.02 -4.90 -10.15
N PRO A 110 10.08 -6.06 -10.81
CA PRO A 110 9.73 -7.32 -10.15
C PRO A 110 10.53 -7.53 -8.86
N ASP A 111 9.90 -8.13 -7.86
CA ASP A 111 10.47 -8.37 -6.53
C ASP A 111 10.91 -7.10 -5.76
N SER A 112 10.49 -5.90 -6.18
CA SER A 112 10.63 -4.64 -5.41
C SER A 112 9.68 -4.58 -4.20
N LEU A 113 9.85 -3.56 -3.34
CA LEU A 113 9.02 -3.38 -2.14
C LEU A 113 8.28 -2.04 -2.14
N ALA A 114 6.95 -2.07 -1.97
CA ALA A 114 6.20 -0.90 -1.53
C ALA A 114 5.99 -0.93 -0.02
N VAL A 115 6.31 0.15 0.69
CA VAL A 115 5.98 0.34 2.11
C VAL A 115 4.86 1.36 2.19
N VAL A 116 3.76 1.02 2.87
CA VAL A 116 2.53 1.82 2.89
C VAL A 116 2.13 2.09 4.33
N GLY A 117 2.29 3.35 4.77
CA GLY A 117 1.86 3.83 6.09
C GLY A 117 0.49 4.50 6.03
N LEU A 118 -0.60 3.74 5.87
CA LEU A 118 -1.95 4.30 5.69
C LEU A 118 -2.27 5.38 6.75
N PRO A 119 -2.95 6.49 6.39
CA PRO A 119 -3.44 7.46 7.36
C PRO A 119 -4.32 6.81 8.43
N CYS A 120 -3.84 6.77 9.66
CA CYS A 120 -4.45 6.00 10.76
C CYS A 120 -5.51 6.69 11.64
N PRO A 121 -5.72 8.03 11.67
CA PRO A 121 -6.61 8.68 12.65
C PRO A 121 -8.05 8.14 12.69
N THR A 122 -8.57 7.62 11.59
CA THR A 122 -9.96 7.11 11.51
C THR A 122 -10.08 5.61 11.80
N PHE A 123 -8.96 4.92 12.05
CA PHE A 123 -8.94 3.48 12.31
C PHE A 123 -8.46 3.13 13.71
N VAL A 124 -7.91 4.07 14.47
CA VAL A 124 -7.33 3.82 15.81
C VAL A 124 -8.32 4.09 16.94
N TRP A 125 -8.14 3.36 18.05
CA TRP A 125 -9.00 3.41 19.23
C TRP A 125 -9.24 4.82 19.80
N VAL A 126 -8.25 5.72 19.69
CA VAL A 126 -8.34 7.10 20.20
C VAL A 126 -9.52 7.85 19.59
N ASN A 127 -9.89 7.52 18.35
CA ASN A 127 -10.98 8.17 17.63
C ASN A 127 -12.24 7.27 17.52
N SER A 128 -12.34 6.23 18.35
CA SER A 128 -13.41 5.22 18.25
C SER A 128 -14.81 5.77 18.49
N GLY A 129 -14.95 6.77 19.37
CA GLY A 129 -16.23 7.40 19.67
C GLY A 129 -16.84 8.13 18.47
N THR A 130 -16.03 8.66 17.56
CA THR A 130 -16.51 9.35 16.36
C THR A 130 -16.53 8.39 15.15
N HIS A 131 -15.45 7.61 14.96
CA HIS A 131 -15.32 6.78 13.78
C HIS A 131 -16.28 5.59 13.78
N GLY A 132 -16.68 5.09 14.96
CA GLY A 132 -17.72 4.06 15.11
C GLY A 132 -17.41 2.72 14.43
N ARG A 133 -16.13 2.45 14.15
CA ARG A 133 -15.71 1.25 13.41
C ARG A 133 -15.65 0.07 14.36
N LYS A 134 -16.24 -1.04 13.92
CA LYS A 134 -16.22 -2.33 14.60
C LYS A 134 -15.97 -3.42 13.55
N PRO A 135 -15.59 -4.65 13.93
CA PRO A 135 -15.48 -5.74 12.97
C PRO A 135 -16.75 -5.95 12.11
N THR A 136 -17.93 -5.73 12.69
CA THR A 136 -19.24 -5.81 12.01
C THR A 136 -19.65 -4.54 11.28
N GLN A 137 -19.00 -3.40 11.57
CA GLN A 137 -19.24 -2.11 10.92
C GLN A 137 -17.89 -1.50 10.50
N PRO A 138 -17.19 -2.11 9.53
CA PRO A 138 -15.82 -1.75 9.23
C PRO A 138 -15.70 -0.37 8.57
N TYR A 139 -16.74 0.13 7.91
CA TYR A 139 -16.79 1.45 7.28
C TYR A 139 -17.06 2.59 8.27
N GLY A 140 -17.48 2.28 9.50
CA GLY A 140 -17.74 3.27 10.54
C GLY A 140 -18.94 4.17 10.25
N ASN A 141 -18.92 5.38 10.82
CA ASN A 141 -19.98 6.38 10.71
C ASN A 141 -19.82 7.28 9.46
N GLU A 142 -19.55 6.69 8.29
CA GLU A 142 -19.24 7.43 7.05
C GLU A 142 -20.36 8.35 6.57
N THR A 143 -21.62 8.06 6.93
CA THR A 143 -22.78 8.91 6.61
C THR A 143 -22.85 10.17 7.47
N LYS A 144 -22.23 10.17 8.66
CA LYS A 144 -22.25 11.29 9.61
C LYS A 144 -21.01 12.17 9.49
N PHE A 145 -19.86 11.60 9.11
CA PHE A 145 -18.60 12.33 9.08
C PHE A 145 -17.82 12.11 7.79
N ASP A 146 -17.66 13.17 7.00
CA ASP A 146 -16.97 13.16 5.70
C ASP A 146 -15.53 12.61 5.78
N TYR A 147 -14.78 12.96 6.82
CA TYR A 147 -13.40 12.49 6.96
C TYR A 147 -13.30 10.95 7.10
N ILE A 148 -14.37 10.27 7.56
CA ILE A 148 -14.45 8.80 7.60
C ILE A 148 -14.66 8.25 6.19
N ALA A 149 -15.57 8.85 5.42
CA ALA A 149 -15.82 8.49 4.02
C ALA A 149 -14.54 8.65 3.19
N ARG A 150 -13.83 9.79 3.33
CA ARG A 150 -12.52 10.02 2.70
C ARG A 150 -11.51 8.95 3.09
N ALA A 151 -11.42 8.58 4.36
CA ALA A 151 -10.52 7.50 4.79
C ALA A 151 -10.89 6.13 4.21
N ASN A 152 -12.19 5.86 4.00
CA ASN A 152 -12.64 4.66 3.30
C ASN A 152 -12.16 4.67 1.84
N THR A 153 -12.34 5.80 1.14
CA THR A 153 -11.85 5.98 -0.25
C THR A 153 -10.34 5.77 -0.36
N ILE A 154 -9.54 6.38 0.54
CA ILE A 154 -8.08 6.19 0.62
C ILE A 154 -7.75 4.71 0.76
N THR A 155 -8.43 4.00 1.66
CA THR A 155 -8.18 2.60 1.94
C THR A 155 -8.54 1.71 0.75
N VAL A 156 -9.69 1.94 0.10
CA VAL A 156 -10.11 1.21 -1.09
C VAL A 156 -9.11 1.39 -2.24
N ARG A 157 -8.74 2.65 -2.55
CA ARG A 157 -7.76 2.97 -3.59
C ARG A 157 -6.39 2.35 -3.28
N THR A 158 -5.99 2.34 -2.02
CA THR A 158 -4.77 1.68 -1.56
C THR A 158 -4.85 0.16 -1.76
N VAL A 159 -5.95 -0.49 -1.40
CA VAL A 159 -6.12 -1.94 -1.60
C VAL A 159 -6.06 -2.31 -3.09
N ILE A 160 -6.72 -1.55 -3.96
CA ILE A 160 -6.63 -1.74 -5.42
C ILE A 160 -5.19 -1.55 -5.88
N PHE A 161 -4.47 -0.56 -5.36
CA PHE A 161 -3.05 -0.36 -5.66
C PHE A 161 -2.19 -1.57 -5.23
N LEU A 162 -2.40 -2.10 -4.02
CA LEU A 162 -1.71 -3.31 -3.55
C LEU A 162 -2.05 -4.54 -4.42
N MET A 163 -3.28 -4.62 -4.94
CA MET A 163 -3.70 -5.63 -5.90
C MET A 163 -2.87 -5.55 -7.20
N VAL A 164 -2.68 -4.34 -7.74
CA VAL A 164 -1.85 -4.07 -8.91
C VAL A 164 -0.39 -4.49 -8.65
N LEU A 165 0.18 -4.08 -7.51
CA LEU A 165 1.54 -4.46 -7.13
C LEU A 165 1.71 -5.98 -7.05
N THR A 166 0.76 -6.67 -6.42
CA THR A 166 0.79 -8.13 -6.27
C THR A 166 0.78 -8.82 -7.64
N CYS A 167 -0.13 -8.40 -8.55
CA CYS A 167 -0.20 -8.97 -9.89
C CYS A 167 1.07 -8.69 -10.71
N ARG A 168 1.73 -7.55 -10.47
CA ARG A 168 3.02 -7.19 -11.10
C ARG A 168 4.22 -7.94 -10.52
N GLY A 169 4.01 -8.80 -9.53
CA GLY A 169 5.10 -9.51 -8.86
C GLY A 169 5.94 -8.60 -7.97
N CYS A 170 5.37 -7.52 -7.44
CA CYS A 170 6.01 -6.66 -6.45
C CYS A 170 5.54 -7.07 -5.04
N TYR A 171 6.43 -6.90 -4.07
CA TYR A 171 6.10 -7.04 -2.66
C TYR A 171 5.52 -5.75 -2.09
N TRP A 172 4.76 -5.89 -1.01
CA TRP A 172 4.23 -4.75 -0.27
C TRP A 172 4.16 -5.03 1.22
N PHE A 173 4.24 -3.95 2.00
CA PHE A 173 4.19 -3.92 3.45
C PHE A 173 3.26 -2.80 3.90
N LEU A 174 2.07 -3.16 4.38
CA LEU A 174 1.07 -2.23 4.90
C LEU A 174 1.21 -2.13 6.42
N GLU A 175 1.71 -1.01 6.93
CA GLU A 175 1.84 -0.75 8.36
C GLU A 175 0.63 0.02 8.90
N GLN A 176 0.27 -0.30 10.15
CA GLN A 176 -0.66 0.46 10.94
C GLN A 176 -0.35 0.35 12.44
N PRO A 177 -0.87 1.26 13.29
CA PRO A 177 -0.92 1.03 14.72
C PRO A 177 -1.65 -0.28 15.06
N GLY A 178 -1.19 -1.00 16.10
CA GLY A 178 -1.67 -2.35 16.44
C GLY A 178 -3.14 -2.43 16.88
N SER A 179 -3.73 -1.29 17.26
CA SER A 179 -5.15 -1.11 17.57
C SER A 179 -6.02 -0.81 16.34
N SER A 180 -5.41 -0.62 15.16
CA SER A 180 -6.11 -0.16 13.97
C SER A 180 -7.16 -1.19 13.51
N GLN A 181 -8.35 -0.69 13.19
CA GLN A 181 -9.46 -1.49 12.67
C GLN A 181 -9.34 -1.79 11.17
N VAL A 182 -8.32 -1.26 10.47
CA VAL A 182 -8.18 -1.47 9.01
C VAL A 182 -8.06 -2.96 8.63
N ARG A 183 -7.57 -3.80 9.54
CA ARG A 183 -7.48 -5.26 9.32
C ARG A 183 -8.84 -5.93 9.10
N HIS A 184 -9.92 -5.25 9.49
CA HIS A 184 -11.30 -5.70 9.30
C HIS A 184 -11.95 -5.07 8.06
N PHE A 185 -11.20 -4.27 7.28
CA PHE A 185 -11.73 -3.59 6.11
C PHE A 185 -12.04 -4.62 4.99
N PRO A 186 -13.26 -4.66 4.45
CA PRO A 186 -13.71 -5.75 3.56
C PRO A 186 -12.82 -5.95 2.33
N GLU A 187 -12.38 -4.87 1.71
CA GLU A 187 -11.54 -4.87 0.52
C GLU A 187 -10.17 -5.47 0.82
N LEU A 188 -9.61 -5.18 2.00
CA LEU A 188 -8.32 -5.74 2.43
C LEU A 188 -8.44 -7.24 2.75
N ILE A 189 -9.55 -7.66 3.36
CA ILE A 189 -9.86 -9.09 3.57
C ILE A 189 -9.98 -9.78 2.21
N LEU A 190 -10.74 -9.19 1.28
CA LEU A 190 -10.91 -9.71 -0.08
C LEU A 190 -9.56 -9.87 -0.79
N LEU A 191 -8.69 -8.86 -0.76
CA LEU A 191 -7.34 -8.95 -1.34
C LEU A 191 -6.57 -10.14 -0.77
N ARG A 192 -6.59 -10.34 0.55
CA ARG A 192 -5.91 -11.48 1.19
C ARG A 192 -6.50 -12.81 0.75
N THR A 193 -7.83 -12.93 0.70
CA THR A 193 -8.50 -14.14 0.18
C THR A 193 -8.16 -14.40 -1.28
N LEU A 194 -8.10 -13.37 -2.13
CA LEU A 194 -7.70 -13.48 -3.53
C LEU A 194 -6.25 -13.95 -3.67
N MET A 195 -5.35 -13.42 -2.85
CA MET A 195 -3.96 -13.88 -2.79
C MET A 195 -3.89 -15.36 -2.39
N GLU A 196 -4.53 -15.73 -1.28
CA GLU A 196 -4.49 -17.10 -0.74
C GLU A 196 -5.07 -18.12 -1.73
N THR A 197 -6.23 -17.80 -2.33
CA THR A 197 -6.85 -18.65 -3.38
C THR A 197 -6.03 -18.74 -4.67
N SER A 198 -5.09 -17.80 -4.86
CA SER A 198 -4.12 -17.76 -5.94
C SER A 198 -2.78 -18.41 -5.57
N GLY A 199 -2.66 -19.02 -4.38
CA GLY A 199 -1.41 -19.59 -3.89
C GLY A 199 -0.35 -18.56 -3.49
N ILE A 200 -0.74 -17.29 -3.34
CA ILE A 200 0.11 -16.21 -2.86
C ILE A 200 -0.14 -16.04 -1.37
N ALA A 201 0.90 -16.23 -0.56
CA ALA A 201 0.78 -16.07 0.88
C ALA A 201 0.59 -14.59 1.28
N SER A 202 -0.30 -14.35 2.23
CA SER A 202 -0.40 -13.08 2.96
C SER A 202 0.07 -13.29 4.40
N TYR A 203 0.76 -12.30 4.96
CA TYR A 203 1.35 -12.39 6.30
C TYR A 203 0.83 -11.28 7.20
N PHE A 204 0.71 -11.58 8.49
CA PHE A 204 0.33 -10.63 9.52
C PHE A 204 1.32 -10.70 10.69
N GLN A 205 1.85 -9.56 11.13
CA GLN A 205 2.73 -9.50 12.29
C GLN A 205 2.42 -8.27 13.14
N ARG A 206 2.48 -8.43 14.47
CA ARG A 206 2.54 -7.31 15.43
C ARG A 206 3.95 -7.14 15.96
N PHE A 207 4.39 -5.90 16.11
CA PHE A 207 5.73 -5.58 16.59
C PHE A 207 5.74 -4.24 17.30
N TRP A 208 6.69 -4.03 18.21
CA TRP A 208 6.84 -2.76 18.91
C TRP A 208 7.79 -1.86 18.14
N MET A 209 7.29 -0.73 17.61
CA MET A 209 8.15 0.22 16.88
C MET A 209 9.26 0.80 17.76
N GLY A 210 9.02 0.89 19.08
CA GLY A 210 10.03 1.29 20.06
C GLY A 210 11.26 0.37 20.09
N SER A 211 11.09 -0.92 19.78
CA SER A 211 12.22 -1.87 19.72
C SER A 211 13.17 -1.62 18.54
N TRP A 212 12.75 -0.74 17.63
CA TRP A 212 13.46 -0.25 16.46
C TRP A 212 13.78 1.25 16.58
N GLY A 213 13.70 1.84 17.77
CA GLY A 213 14.13 3.22 18.02
C GLY A 213 13.03 4.29 17.93
N SER A 214 11.74 3.91 17.85
CA SER A 214 10.66 4.90 18.05
C SER A 214 10.72 5.47 19.47
N PRO A 215 10.44 6.77 19.68
CA PRO A 215 10.43 7.36 21.00
C PRO A 215 9.25 6.89 21.86
N SER A 216 8.35 6.08 21.31
CA SER A 216 7.14 5.60 21.96
C SER A 216 7.10 4.07 22.02
N PRO A 217 6.48 3.47 23.04
CA PRO A 217 6.18 2.05 23.04
C PRO A 217 4.93 1.80 22.17
N LYS A 218 4.93 2.28 20.93
CA LYS A 218 3.82 2.07 20.00
C LYS A 218 3.86 0.63 19.50
N LEU A 219 2.79 -0.11 19.79
CA LEU A 219 2.53 -1.37 19.12
C LEU A 219 2.06 -1.06 17.70
N SER A 220 2.71 -1.68 16.72
CA SER A 220 2.38 -1.65 15.31
C SER A 220 1.92 -3.03 14.85
N MET A 221 1.21 -3.06 13.74
CA MET A 221 0.90 -4.25 12.98
C MET A 221 1.27 -4.04 11.52
N ALA A 222 1.64 -5.12 10.86
CA ALA A 222 1.83 -5.15 9.43
C ALA A 222 0.99 -6.26 8.81
N ILE A 223 0.39 -5.94 7.68
CA ILE A 223 -0.11 -6.92 6.71
C ILE A 223 0.83 -6.82 5.52
N ALA A 224 1.35 -7.93 5.01
CA ALA A 224 2.36 -7.91 3.96
C ALA A 224 2.25 -9.09 3.02
N SER A 225 2.79 -8.94 1.81
CA SER A 225 3.05 -10.06 0.90
C SER A 225 4.44 -10.69 1.11
N THR A 226 5.21 -10.19 2.07
CA THR A 226 6.58 -10.66 2.35
C THR A 226 6.65 -11.60 3.55
N PRO A 227 7.30 -12.78 3.43
CA PRO A 227 7.40 -13.74 4.53
C PRO A 227 8.25 -13.25 5.70
N TYR A 228 9.23 -12.37 5.45
CA TYR A 228 10.14 -11.88 6.48
C TYR A 228 9.46 -10.96 7.49
N VAL A 229 8.21 -10.53 7.26
CA VAL A 229 7.47 -9.72 8.25
C VAL A 229 7.38 -10.42 9.60
N SER A 230 7.35 -11.76 9.62
CA SER A 230 7.39 -12.58 10.83
C SER A 230 8.62 -12.34 11.71
N GLN A 231 9.74 -11.90 11.13
CA GLN A 231 11.00 -11.60 11.83
C GLN A 231 10.96 -10.27 12.58
N LEU A 232 9.93 -9.43 12.37
CA LEU A 232 9.76 -8.18 13.12
C LEU A 232 9.29 -8.40 14.56
N LYS A 233 9.01 -9.65 14.97
CA LYS A 233 8.52 -10.01 16.32
C LYS A 233 9.57 -9.75 17.39
N LYS A 234 9.74 -8.49 17.78
CA LYS A 234 10.55 -8.07 18.92
C LYS A 234 9.63 -7.50 20.01
N LYS A 235 9.73 -8.06 21.21
CA LYS A 235 8.99 -7.60 22.40
C LYS A 235 9.77 -6.46 23.08
N LEU A 236 9.04 -5.58 23.75
CA LEU A 236 9.60 -4.67 24.74
C LEU A 236 9.32 -5.22 26.14
N THR A 237 10.33 -5.19 27.00
CA THR A 237 10.21 -5.42 28.44
C THR A 237 9.36 -4.33 29.09
N GLN A 238 8.88 -4.56 30.31
CA GLN A 238 8.13 -3.54 31.06
C GLN A 238 8.98 -2.30 31.33
N PHE A 239 10.26 -2.50 31.68
CA PHE A 239 11.23 -1.42 31.88
C PHE A 239 11.42 -0.56 30.62
N GLU A 240 11.62 -1.18 29.45
CA GLU A 240 11.74 -0.44 28.19
C GLU A 240 10.46 0.33 27.84
N LYS A 241 9.28 -0.26 28.10
CA LYS A 241 8.00 0.44 27.89
C LYS A 241 7.89 1.66 28.80
N ALA A 242 8.21 1.52 30.08
CA ALA A 242 8.17 2.63 31.05
C ALA A 242 9.11 3.78 30.62
N LYS A 243 10.33 3.45 30.19
CA LYS A 243 11.31 4.43 29.69
C LYS A 243 10.85 5.18 28.44
N LEU A 244 10.02 4.56 27.59
CA LEU A 244 9.48 5.20 26.38
C LEU A 244 8.17 5.97 26.64
N SER A 245 7.36 5.56 27.63
CA SER A 245 6.06 6.18 27.94
C SER A 245 6.18 7.58 28.56
N SER A 246 7.32 7.94 29.16
CA SER A 246 7.51 9.20 29.88
C SER A 246 7.57 10.47 29.01
N LYS A 247 7.39 10.36 27.67
CA LYS A 247 7.66 11.45 26.71
C LYS A 247 6.44 12.29 26.28
N GLY A 248 5.34 12.27 27.05
CA GLY A 248 4.19 13.17 26.80
C GLY A 248 3.47 12.93 25.47
N ILE A 249 3.37 11.67 25.01
CA ILE A 249 2.74 11.29 23.74
C ILE A 249 1.21 11.32 23.83
N THR A 250 0.66 10.97 24.99
CA THR A 250 -0.77 10.97 25.28
C THR A 250 -1.04 11.78 26.54
N ILE A 251 -2.12 12.56 26.52
CA ILE A 251 -2.62 13.31 27.68
C ILE A 251 -3.86 12.58 28.17
N VAL A 252 -3.85 12.15 29.43
CA VAL A 252 -5.02 11.54 30.08
C VAL A 252 -5.68 12.61 30.96
N LYS A 253 -6.93 12.93 30.68
CA LYS A 253 -7.76 13.84 31.47
C LYS A 253 -8.85 13.03 32.18
N GLN A 254 -9.07 13.29 33.46
CA GLN A 254 -10.26 12.78 34.15
C GLN A 254 -11.43 13.72 33.84
N LEU A 255 -12.55 13.16 33.40
CA LEU A 255 -13.78 13.89 33.13
C LEU A 255 -14.57 14.09 34.44
N PRO A 256 -15.51 15.06 34.48
CA PRO A 256 -16.32 15.33 35.68
C PRO A 256 -17.11 14.11 36.20
N ASP A 257 -17.43 13.16 35.33
CA ASP A 257 -18.13 11.91 35.65
C ASP A 257 -17.19 10.76 36.09
N GLY A 258 -15.91 11.06 36.33
CA GLY A 258 -14.90 10.09 36.76
C GLY A 258 -14.29 9.26 35.64
N ARG A 259 -14.79 9.33 34.39
CA ARG A 259 -14.19 8.60 33.26
C ARG A 259 -12.85 9.23 32.84
N LYS A 260 -11.97 8.42 32.23
CA LYS A 260 -10.71 8.90 31.66
C LYS A 260 -10.88 9.18 30.16
N SER A 261 -10.51 10.37 29.73
CA SER A 261 -10.37 10.77 28.33
C SER A 261 -8.90 10.77 27.93
N VAL A 262 -8.56 10.18 26.80
CA VAL A 262 -7.18 10.16 26.28
C VAL A 262 -7.11 10.96 24.99
N GLN A 263 -6.22 11.95 24.97
CA GLN A 263 -5.97 12.82 23.83
C GLN A 263 -4.52 12.67 23.36
N GLY A 264 -4.28 12.97 22.09
CA GLY A 264 -2.92 13.07 21.57
C GLY A 264 -2.18 14.26 22.19
N GLY A 265 -0.98 14.04 22.70
CA GLY A 265 -0.09 15.11 23.13
C GLY A 265 0.58 15.82 21.95
N PRO A 266 1.30 16.93 22.19
CA PRO A 266 1.97 17.71 21.14
C PRO A 266 3.02 16.89 20.36
N ASN A 267 3.60 15.87 21.01
CA ASN A 267 4.58 14.99 20.39
C ASN A 267 3.97 13.81 19.60
N LEU A 268 2.64 13.70 19.49
CA LEU A 268 2.00 12.57 18.81
C LEU A 268 2.43 12.45 17.35
N ARG A 269 2.57 13.57 16.63
CA ARG A 269 3.03 13.58 15.23
C ARG A 269 4.41 12.94 15.06
N LYS A 270 5.34 13.20 16.00
CA LYS A 270 6.70 12.61 15.99
C LYS A 270 6.69 11.07 16.08
N THR A 271 5.60 10.47 16.58
CA THR A 271 5.46 9.01 16.67
C THR A 271 4.96 8.36 15.38
N GLN A 272 4.60 9.16 14.38
CA GLN A 272 4.17 8.69 13.06
C GLN A 272 5.38 8.43 12.13
N VAL A 273 6.55 8.97 12.46
CA VAL A 273 7.78 8.82 11.71
C VAL A 273 8.36 7.42 11.90
N TYR A 274 8.68 6.73 10.80
CA TYR A 274 9.42 5.47 10.89
C TYR A 274 10.84 5.73 11.43
N PRO A 275 11.29 4.99 12.45
CA PRO A 275 12.67 5.07 12.89
C PRO A 275 13.65 4.61 11.80
N VAL A 276 14.80 5.26 11.68
CA VAL A 276 15.84 4.86 10.71
C VAL A 276 16.27 3.40 10.89
N ARG A 277 16.41 2.92 12.14
CA ARG A 277 16.75 1.51 12.41
C ARG A 277 15.67 0.54 11.94
N PHE A 278 14.40 0.94 11.93
CA PHE A 278 13.33 0.14 11.36
C PHE A 278 13.44 0.07 9.83
N ALA A 279 13.69 1.21 9.19
CA ALA A 279 13.90 1.29 7.74
C ALA A 279 15.10 0.42 7.30
N GLU A 280 16.23 0.51 8.01
CA GLU A 280 17.42 -0.32 7.77
C GLU A 280 17.13 -1.82 7.93
N LYS A 281 16.36 -2.19 8.96
CA LYS A 281 15.98 -3.59 9.16
C LYS A 281 15.09 -4.10 8.02
N LEU A 282 14.12 -3.31 7.57
CA LEU A 282 13.29 -3.65 6.41
C LEU A 282 14.13 -3.81 5.15
N TYR A 283 15.09 -2.91 4.90
CA TYR A 283 16.03 -2.99 3.78
C TYR A 283 16.79 -4.31 3.79
N ALA A 284 17.47 -4.61 4.91
CA ALA A 284 18.28 -5.81 5.04
C ALA A 284 17.46 -7.09 4.84
N MET A 285 16.25 -7.17 5.42
CA MET A 285 15.37 -8.32 5.25
C MET A 285 14.86 -8.47 3.81
N HIS A 286 14.54 -7.36 3.14
CA HIS A 286 14.07 -7.38 1.77
C HIS A 286 15.13 -7.91 0.81
N PHE A 287 16.35 -7.38 0.90
CA PHE A 287 17.44 -7.83 0.01
C PHE A 287 17.92 -9.25 0.34
N ALA A 288 17.90 -9.66 1.62
CA ALA A 288 18.14 -11.05 1.99
C ALA A 288 17.09 -12.01 1.39
N LEU A 289 15.82 -11.58 1.32
CA LEU A 289 14.77 -12.35 0.64
C LEU A 289 15.00 -12.40 -0.87
N LYS A 290 15.27 -11.24 -1.48
CA LYS A 290 15.49 -11.12 -2.93
C LYS A 290 16.65 -12.01 -3.40
N ALA A 291 17.72 -12.08 -2.62
CA ALA A 291 18.85 -12.98 -2.88
C ALA A 291 18.48 -14.48 -2.83
N LYS A 292 17.55 -14.87 -1.94
CA LYS A 292 17.10 -16.26 -1.77
C LYS A 292 16.01 -16.70 -2.74
N HIS A 293 15.22 -15.77 -3.25
CA HIS A 293 13.93 -16.06 -3.92
C HIS A 293 13.67 -15.25 -5.18
N ALA A 294 14.72 -14.81 -5.90
CA ALA A 294 14.55 -14.24 -7.22
C ALA A 294 13.58 -15.12 -8.05
N PHE A 295 12.53 -14.52 -8.62
CA PHE A 295 11.54 -15.15 -9.51
C PHE A 295 10.29 -15.84 -8.93
N ARG A 296 10.12 -16.02 -7.61
CA ARG A 296 8.95 -16.79 -7.12
C ARG A 296 7.60 -16.12 -7.32
N LEU A 297 7.45 -14.82 -7.03
CA LEU A 297 6.12 -14.19 -7.06
C LEU A 297 5.54 -14.16 -8.49
N LYS A 298 6.39 -13.97 -9.50
CA LYS A 298 6.00 -14.05 -10.91
C LYS A 298 5.58 -15.46 -11.33
N ALA A 299 6.25 -16.49 -10.83
CA ALA A 299 5.85 -17.88 -11.05
C ALA A 299 4.47 -18.15 -10.41
N TYR A 300 4.22 -17.64 -9.20
CA TYR A 300 2.92 -17.74 -8.54
C TYR A 300 1.81 -17.01 -9.31
N VAL A 301 2.06 -15.79 -9.78
CA VAL A 301 1.09 -15.05 -10.62
C VAL A 301 0.72 -15.85 -11.87
N ASN A 302 1.70 -16.49 -12.53
CA ASN A 302 1.45 -17.32 -13.69
C ASN A 302 0.64 -18.59 -13.37
N ALA A 303 0.87 -19.20 -12.20
CA ALA A 303 0.12 -20.37 -11.75
C ALA A 303 -1.31 -20.00 -11.33
N ALA A 304 -1.46 -18.89 -10.59
CA ALA A 304 -2.73 -18.34 -10.14
C ALA A 304 -3.70 -18.09 -11.29
N ALA A 305 -3.21 -17.49 -12.38
CA ALA A 305 -4.00 -17.21 -13.56
C ALA A 305 -4.64 -18.47 -14.16
N LYS A 306 -3.94 -19.62 -14.11
CA LYS A 306 -4.48 -20.91 -14.58
C LYS A 306 -5.56 -21.46 -13.64
N THR A 307 -5.30 -21.47 -12.33
CA THR A 307 -6.23 -22.04 -11.33
C THR A 307 -7.56 -21.28 -11.29
N PHE A 308 -7.53 -19.96 -11.50
CA PHE A 308 -8.70 -19.12 -11.30
C PHE A 308 -9.63 -19.07 -12.53
N GLN A 309 -9.12 -19.30 -13.75
CA GLN A 309 -9.97 -19.45 -14.95
C GLN A 309 -11.06 -20.52 -14.75
N ASN A 310 -10.78 -21.57 -13.97
CA ASN A 310 -11.71 -22.64 -13.65
C ASN A 310 -12.81 -22.23 -12.64
N ARG A 311 -12.64 -21.12 -11.90
CA ARG A 311 -13.56 -20.69 -10.81
C ARG A 311 -14.44 -19.48 -11.16
N ARG A 312 -14.36 -18.99 -12.41
CA ARG A 312 -14.96 -17.72 -12.90
C ARG A 312 -16.48 -17.57 -12.67
N LYS A 313 -17.23 -18.67 -12.48
CA LYS A 313 -18.70 -18.67 -12.35
C LYS A 313 -19.25 -18.08 -11.04
N LYS A 314 -18.43 -17.82 -10.00
CA LYS A 314 -18.93 -17.43 -8.66
C LYS A 314 -18.79 -15.94 -8.27
N ILE A 315 -18.27 -15.07 -9.16
CA ILE A 315 -17.85 -13.72 -8.76
C ILE A 315 -18.71 -12.61 -9.38
N ARG A 316 -20.01 -12.60 -9.06
CA ARG A 316 -20.89 -11.45 -9.33
C ARG A 316 -20.89 -10.43 -8.18
N VAL A 317 -20.40 -10.83 -7.01
CA VAL A 317 -20.43 -10.07 -5.73
C VAL A 317 -19.39 -8.93 -5.66
N GLN A 318 -18.39 -8.89 -6.54
CA GLN A 318 -17.26 -7.94 -6.40
C GLN A 318 -17.53 -6.52 -6.93
N LYS A 319 -18.47 -6.29 -7.85
CA LYS A 319 -18.65 -4.94 -8.44
C LYS A 319 -19.09 -3.89 -7.42
N THR A 320 -19.82 -4.28 -6.38
CA THR A 320 -20.30 -3.34 -5.34
C THR A 320 -19.22 -2.96 -4.34
N ILE A 321 -18.23 -3.83 -4.11
CA ILE A 321 -17.20 -3.59 -3.08
C ILE A 321 -16.30 -2.39 -3.46
N TRP A 322 -16.02 -2.21 -4.76
CA TRP A 322 -15.11 -1.15 -5.22
C TRP A 322 -15.76 0.21 -5.41
N LYS A 323 -17.10 0.34 -5.28
CA LYS A 323 -17.81 1.61 -5.51
C LYS A 323 -17.28 2.75 -4.62
N ARG A 324 -16.83 2.43 -3.41
CA ARG A 324 -16.22 3.38 -2.47
C ARG A 324 -14.89 3.96 -2.94
N GLY A 325 -14.27 3.40 -3.97
CA GLY A 325 -13.06 3.95 -4.58
C GLY A 325 -13.30 5.22 -5.39
N ASN A 326 -14.55 5.61 -5.64
CA ASN A 326 -14.94 6.76 -6.47
C ASN A 326 -14.13 6.81 -7.78
N LEU A 327 -14.31 5.81 -8.64
CA LEU A 327 -13.54 5.64 -9.86
C LEU A 327 -14.25 6.21 -11.11
N ASP A 328 -15.46 6.75 -10.94
CA ASP A 328 -16.26 7.28 -12.05
C ASP A 328 -15.58 8.45 -12.77
N GLU A 329 -14.83 9.27 -12.04
CA GLU A 329 -14.03 10.35 -12.61
C GLU A 329 -12.93 9.84 -13.55
N ILE A 330 -12.29 8.71 -13.22
CA ILE A 330 -11.31 8.06 -14.11
C ILE A 330 -12.01 7.63 -15.40
N SER A 331 -13.19 7.03 -15.28
CA SER A 331 -14.02 6.62 -16.43
C SER A 331 -14.34 7.81 -17.34
N LYS A 332 -14.80 8.92 -16.76
CA LYS A 332 -15.10 10.18 -17.48
C LYS A 332 -13.85 10.72 -18.18
N MET A 333 -12.73 10.84 -17.46
CA MET A 333 -11.46 11.32 -18.01
C MET A 333 -10.99 10.47 -19.20
N LEU A 334 -11.01 9.14 -19.07
CA LEU A 334 -10.55 8.23 -20.11
C LEU A 334 -11.43 8.27 -21.36
N LYS A 335 -12.75 8.45 -21.21
CA LYS A 335 -13.67 8.67 -22.35
C LYS A 335 -13.28 9.93 -23.13
N THR A 336 -13.02 11.03 -22.43
CA THR A 336 -12.56 12.28 -23.06
C THR A 336 -11.22 12.09 -23.75
N LYS A 337 -10.24 11.44 -23.11
CA LYS A 337 -8.93 11.14 -23.71
C LYS A 337 -9.03 10.26 -24.95
N LYS A 338 -9.91 9.26 -24.94
CA LYS A 338 -10.18 8.40 -26.09
C LYS A 338 -10.81 9.19 -27.25
N ALA A 339 -11.79 10.05 -26.96
CA ALA A 339 -12.43 10.90 -27.97
C ALA A 339 -11.42 11.84 -28.67
N MET A 340 -10.42 12.33 -27.92
CA MET A 340 -9.33 13.15 -28.46
C MET A 340 -8.21 12.34 -29.17
N GLY A 341 -8.36 11.02 -29.31
CA GLY A 341 -7.32 10.17 -29.92
C GLY A 341 -6.05 9.99 -29.06
N GLN A 342 -6.03 10.50 -27.84
CA GLN A 342 -4.88 10.45 -26.91
C GLN A 342 -4.77 9.10 -26.16
N TYR A 343 -5.72 8.20 -26.35
CA TYR A 343 -5.75 6.89 -25.71
C TYR A 343 -6.38 5.84 -26.61
N ARG A 344 -5.67 4.72 -26.81
CA ARG A 344 -6.19 3.50 -27.42
C ARG A 344 -6.00 2.33 -26.44
N PRO A 345 -7.06 1.64 -25.99
CA PRO A 345 -6.90 0.49 -25.10
C PRO A 345 -5.98 -0.57 -25.73
N ILE A 346 -4.97 -1.02 -24.99
CA ILE A 346 -4.03 -2.07 -25.46
C ILE A 346 -4.74 -3.41 -25.44
N HIS A 347 -5.52 -3.64 -24.38
CA HIS A 347 -6.29 -4.85 -24.20
C HIS A 347 -7.79 -4.58 -24.40
N LYS A 348 -8.45 -5.49 -25.13
CA LYS A 348 -9.91 -5.54 -25.16
C LYS A 348 -10.38 -6.19 -23.85
N PHE A 349 -10.82 -5.37 -22.92
CA PHE A 349 -11.47 -5.83 -21.70
C PHE A 349 -12.97 -6.08 -22.01
N PRO A 350 -13.48 -7.31 -21.82
CA PRO A 350 -14.89 -7.63 -22.06
C PRO A 350 -15.85 -6.80 -21.21
#